data_AF-A0A5J4U3X6-F1
#
_entry.id   AF-A0A5J4U3X6-F1
#
_cell.length_a   1.000
_cell.length_b   1.000
_cell.length_c   1.000
_cell.angle_alpha   90.00
_cell.angle_beta   90.00
_cell.angle_gamma   90.00
#
_symmetry.space_group_name_H-M   'P 1'
#
loop_
_entity.id
_entity.type
_entity.pdbx_description
1 polymer ?
#
loop_
_entity_poly.entity_id
_entity_poly.type
_entity_poly.pdbx_seq_one_letter_code
_entity_poly.pdbx_strand_id
1 'polypeptide(L)'
;MKNNNPEEETRRSFGSNVESAAVTAQIRSIKLELEALRREKDDIEMRLSEQIRILESRLRDEKEIREEAENKLKQSEETTIKEKKEKNELKIQLQTEKEQKKTILEREAEQKKITFEREKEQEYDLLKKLGENLKKTLIGTKDDDGRKRVIKSGVIEGFNNVDEVSLLLAEKKPFPGLIRLLKHADILIVKRATDSIVNILNSVPDTTPHSDPHPHFETIQECDGVNKIFELFHRDDASKDNKDTAMICLGNIFRAQEITDEVMRHEIISHLKTLINDSDT
;
A
#
# COMPACT_ATOMS: atom_id res chain seq x y z
N MET A 1 95.24 112.59 24.55
CA MET A 1 93.79 112.38 24.39
C MET A 1 93.57 111.00 23.78
N LYS A 2 92.73 110.20 24.46
CA LYS A 2 92.18 108.87 24.12
C LYS A 2 93.15 107.67 24.02
N ASN A 3 93.17 106.93 25.12
CA ASN A 3 93.49 105.52 25.28
C ASN A 3 92.81 104.64 24.21
N ASN A 4 93.50 103.59 23.75
CA ASN A 4 92.88 102.33 23.33
C ASN A 4 93.82 101.17 23.69
N ASN A 5 93.30 100.23 24.46
CA ASN A 5 94.02 99.10 25.06
C ASN A 5 93.99 97.90 24.08
N PRO A 6 95.13 97.40 23.57
CA PRO A 6 95.16 96.35 22.54
C PRO A 6 94.76 94.95 23.06
N GLU A 7 94.65 94.73 24.37
CA GLU A 7 94.30 93.42 24.93
C GLU A 7 92.77 93.10 24.92
N GLU A 8 91.90 94.11 24.79
CA GLU A 8 90.45 93.88 24.66
C GLU A 8 90.02 93.50 23.23
N GLU A 9 90.75 94.00 22.21
CA GLU A 9 90.48 93.67 20.80
C GLU A 9 90.85 92.22 20.47
N THR A 10 91.92 91.67 21.06
CA THR A 10 92.33 90.29 20.77
C THR A 10 91.42 89.24 21.41
N ARG A 11 90.92 89.49 22.64
CA ARG A 11 89.94 88.58 23.29
C ARG A 11 88.54 88.69 22.68
N ARG A 12 88.09 89.90 22.29
CA ARG A 12 86.82 90.07 21.56
C ARG A 12 86.87 89.49 20.15
N SER A 13 87.99 89.64 19.44
CA SER A 13 88.20 89.06 18.10
C SER A 13 88.25 87.52 18.12
N PHE A 14 88.88 86.93 19.14
CA PHE A 14 88.94 85.47 19.27
C PHE A 14 87.59 84.88 19.72
N GLY A 15 86.90 85.52 20.67
CA GLY A 15 85.52 85.17 21.07
C GLY A 15 84.51 85.32 19.94
N SER A 16 84.58 86.41 19.15
CA SER A 16 83.71 86.63 17.99
C SER A 16 83.98 85.65 16.85
N ASN A 17 85.24 85.22 16.65
CA ASN A 17 85.58 84.20 15.66
C ASN A 17 85.14 82.79 16.09
N VAL A 18 85.20 82.47 17.38
CA VAL A 18 84.68 81.19 17.92
C VAL A 18 83.15 81.16 17.87
N GLU A 19 82.46 82.26 18.21
CA GLU A 19 81.01 82.40 18.06
C GLU A 19 80.59 82.36 16.58
N SER A 20 81.31 83.04 15.68
CA SER A 20 81.06 83.00 14.23
C SER A 20 81.26 81.59 13.63
N ALA A 21 82.29 80.87 14.07
CA ALA A 21 82.52 79.49 13.68
C ALA A 21 81.45 78.53 14.22
N ALA A 22 80.99 78.73 15.46
CA ALA A 22 79.91 77.96 16.07
C ALA A 22 78.55 78.18 15.38
N VAL A 23 78.22 79.43 15.05
CA VAL A 23 77.03 79.78 14.28
C VAL A 23 77.11 79.19 12.87
N THR A 24 78.27 79.23 12.23
CA THR A 24 78.49 78.61 10.91
C THR A 24 78.33 77.08 10.96
N ALA A 25 78.80 76.42 12.02
CA ALA A 25 78.61 74.99 12.24
C ALA A 25 77.13 74.62 12.48
N GLN A 26 76.40 75.42 13.25
CA GLN A 26 74.94 75.24 13.45
C GLN A 26 74.17 75.43 12.14
N ILE A 27 74.47 76.46 11.34
CA ILE A 27 73.87 76.66 10.01
C ILE A 27 74.13 75.46 9.10
N ARG A 28 75.36 74.91 9.12
CA ARG A 28 75.70 73.72 8.34
C ARG A 28 74.93 72.49 8.82
N SER A 29 74.79 72.31 10.14
CA SER A 29 74.01 71.22 10.74
C SER A 29 72.53 71.30 10.35
N ILE A 30 71.92 72.48 10.48
CA ILE A 30 70.51 72.72 10.12
C ILE A 30 70.28 72.46 8.63
N LYS A 31 71.22 72.83 7.75
CA LYS A 31 71.13 72.53 6.32
C LYS A 31 71.15 71.03 6.02
N LEU A 32 72.02 70.28 6.69
CA LEU A 32 72.08 68.82 6.56
C LEU A 32 70.79 68.15 7.06
N GLU A 33 70.24 68.63 8.18
CA GLU A 33 68.98 68.13 8.74
C GLU A 33 67.79 68.45 7.83
N LEU A 34 67.74 69.65 7.25
CA LEU A 34 66.71 70.04 6.28
C LEU A 34 66.81 69.23 4.98
N GLU A 35 68.02 68.91 4.50
CA GLU A 35 68.23 68.00 3.38
C GLU A 35 67.82 66.56 3.71
N ALA A 36 68.09 66.07 4.92
CA ALA A 36 67.66 64.75 5.38
C ALA A 36 66.13 64.65 5.48
N LEU A 37 65.47 65.64 6.09
CA LEU A 37 64.01 65.72 6.19
C LEU A 37 63.34 65.83 4.82
N ARG A 38 63.96 66.54 3.86
CA ARG A 38 63.47 66.57 2.47
C ARG A 38 63.51 65.18 1.83
N ARG A 39 64.61 64.45 1.97
CA ARG A 39 64.72 63.08 1.44
C ARG A 39 63.72 62.14 2.09
N GLU A 40 63.53 62.26 3.40
CA GLU A 40 62.54 61.44 4.14
C GLU A 40 61.11 61.77 3.68
N LYS A 41 60.78 63.05 3.51
CA LYS A 41 59.51 63.48 2.94
C LYS A 41 59.29 62.88 1.55
N ASP A 42 60.28 62.98 0.66
CA ASP A 42 60.18 62.46 -0.72
C ASP A 42 59.99 60.93 -0.71
N ASP A 43 60.67 60.21 0.17
CA ASP A 43 60.53 58.75 0.33
C ASP A 43 59.14 58.38 0.90
N ILE A 44 58.63 59.14 1.86
CA ILE A 44 57.27 58.97 2.38
C ILE A 44 56.23 59.24 1.29
N GLU A 45 56.37 60.32 0.51
CA GLU A 45 55.48 60.64 -0.61
C GLU A 45 55.50 59.55 -1.69
N MET A 46 56.67 58.99 -2.00
CA MET A 46 56.80 57.87 -2.93
C MET A 46 56.10 56.60 -2.41
N ARG A 47 56.29 56.25 -1.13
CA ARG A 47 55.61 55.10 -0.51
C ARG A 47 54.10 55.28 -0.47
N LEU A 48 53.61 56.47 -0.13
CA LEU A 48 52.18 56.79 -0.11
C LEU A 48 51.58 56.70 -1.51
N SER A 49 52.27 57.22 -2.52
CA SER A 49 51.85 57.14 -3.93
C SER A 49 51.73 55.68 -4.40
N GLU A 50 52.69 54.84 -4.03
CA GLU A 50 52.65 53.41 -4.37
C GLU A 50 51.53 52.68 -3.62
N GLN A 51 51.31 52.97 -2.34
CA GLN A 51 50.18 52.42 -1.58
C GLN A 51 48.83 52.81 -2.18
N ILE A 52 48.66 54.08 -2.58
CA ILE A 52 47.45 54.55 -3.27
C ILE A 52 47.24 53.75 -4.55
N ARG A 53 48.29 53.59 -5.37
CA ARG A 53 48.21 52.83 -6.62
C ARG A 53 47.80 51.37 -6.40
N ILE A 54 48.35 50.71 -5.38
CA ILE A 54 48.00 49.33 -5.02
C ILE A 54 46.54 49.25 -4.57
N LEU A 55 46.11 50.17 -3.70
CA LEU A 55 44.73 50.21 -3.21
C LEU A 55 43.73 50.46 -4.34
N GLU A 56 44.04 51.37 -5.25
CA GLU A 56 43.22 51.62 -6.44
C GLU A 56 43.12 50.39 -7.35
N SER A 57 44.21 49.63 -7.50
CA SER A 57 44.18 48.36 -8.25
C SER A 57 43.27 47.34 -7.58
N ARG A 58 43.44 47.10 -6.28
CA ARG A 58 42.61 46.17 -5.52
C ARG A 58 41.13 46.55 -5.55
N LEU A 59 40.83 47.85 -5.47
CA LEU A 59 39.47 48.36 -5.55
C LEU A 59 38.83 48.10 -6.92
N ARG A 60 39.61 48.14 -8.01
CA ARG A 60 39.11 47.76 -9.34
C ARG A 60 38.81 46.27 -9.41
N ASP A 61 39.77 45.44 -9.00
CA ASP A 61 39.62 43.97 -9.02
C ASP A 61 38.42 43.54 -8.15
N GLU A 62 38.25 44.14 -6.97
CA GLU A 62 37.13 43.86 -6.07
C GLU A 62 35.78 44.28 -6.67
N LYS A 63 35.72 45.40 -7.40
CA LYS A 63 34.52 45.83 -8.11
C LYS A 63 34.15 44.87 -9.24
N GLU A 64 35.12 44.40 -10.01
CA GLU A 64 34.89 43.42 -11.08
C GLU A 64 34.37 42.09 -10.50
N ILE A 65 35.01 41.57 -9.45
CA ILE A 65 34.57 40.36 -8.75
C ILE A 65 33.15 40.52 -8.22
N ARG A 66 32.83 41.68 -7.65
CA ARG A 66 31.48 41.97 -7.14
C ARG A 66 30.44 42.00 -8.26
N GLU A 67 30.75 42.63 -9.39
CA GLU A 67 29.85 42.67 -10.54
C GLU A 67 29.60 41.26 -11.10
N GLU A 68 30.64 40.44 -11.22
CA GLU A 68 30.49 39.04 -11.60
C GLU A 68 29.61 38.25 -10.62
N ALA A 69 29.80 38.46 -9.31
CA ALA A 69 29.01 37.79 -8.28
C ALA A 69 27.53 38.23 -8.33
N GLU A 70 27.26 39.52 -8.52
CA GLU A 70 25.90 40.04 -8.68
C GLU A 70 25.21 39.48 -9.94
N ASN A 71 25.93 39.36 -11.05
CA ASN A 71 25.40 38.77 -12.28
C ASN A 71 25.11 37.27 -12.13
N LYS A 72 26.02 36.50 -11.50
CA LYS A 72 25.80 35.08 -11.19
C LYS A 72 24.61 34.87 -10.26
N LEU A 73 24.44 35.75 -9.27
CA LEU A 73 23.31 35.71 -8.34
C LEU A 73 21.99 35.92 -9.10
N LYS A 74 21.89 36.95 -9.94
CA LYS A 74 20.69 37.21 -10.75
C LYS A 74 20.33 36.02 -11.64
N GLN A 75 21.32 35.44 -12.33
CA GLN A 75 21.10 34.25 -13.16
C GLN A 75 20.60 33.06 -12.32
N SER A 76 21.20 32.81 -11.15
CA SER A 76 20.77 31.76 -10.23
C SER A 76 19.34 31.98 -9.70
N GLU A 77 18.94 33.23 -9.45
CA GLU A 77 17.57 33.56 -9.02
C GLU A 77 16.57 33.32 -10.14
N GLU A 78 16.88 33.73 -11.37
CA GLU A 78 16.04 33.50 -12.55
C GLU A 78 15.85 32.01 -12.84
N THR A 79 16.91 31.19 -12.76
CA THR A 79 16.81 29.74 -12.94
C THR A 79 15.94 29.12 -11.85
N THR A 80 16.13 29.52 -10.59
CA THR A 80 15.32 29.02 -9.46
C THR A 80 13.84 29.37 -9.63
N ILE A 81 13.52 30.57 -10.11
CA ILE A 81 12.15 30.99 -10.39
C ILE A 81 11.54 30.14 -11.51
N LYS A 82 12.29 29.89 -12.58
CA LYS A 82 11.84 29.06 -13.71
C LYS A 82 11.57 27.62 -13.27
N GLU A 83 12.50 27.00 -12.57
CA GLU A 83 12.35 25.64 -12.03
C GLU A 83 11.14 25.53 -11.10
N LYS A 84 10.91 26.55 -10.26
CA LYS A 84 9.75 26.60 -9.36
C LYS A 84 8.43 26.68 -10.14
N LYS A 85 8.38 27.41 -11.25
CA LYS A 85 7.19 27.49 -12.13
C LYS A 85 6.93 26.13 -12.80
N GLU A 86 7.94 25.54 -13.42
CA GLU A 86 7.83 24.23 -14.08
C GLU A 86 7.40 23.14 -13.08
N LYS A 87 7.98 23.13 -11.87
CA LYS A 87 7.58 22.20 -10.80
C LYS A 87 6.11 22.37 -10.40
N ASN A 88 5.61 23.60 -10.34
CA ASN A 88 4.21 23.86 -10.00
C ASN A 88 3.27 23.40 -11.13
N GLU A 89 3.62 23.60 -12.39
CA GLU A 89 2.86 23.11 -13.55
C GLU A 89 2.77 21.58 -13.55
N LEU A 90 3.90 20.89 -13.36
CA LEU A 90 3.94 19.44 -13.25
C LEU A 90 3.08 18.92 -12.09
N LYS A 91 3.06 19.62 -10.96
CA LYS A 91 2.22 19.26 -9.80
C LYS A 91 0.72 19.36 -10.14
N ILE A 92 0.32 20.39 -10.89
CA ILE A 92 -1.07 20.57 -11.34
C ILE A 92 -1.44 19.43 -12.30
N GLN A 93 -0.60 19.16 -13.31
CA GLN A 93 -0.83 18.09 -14.28
C GLN A 93 -0.98 16.73 -13.60
N LEU A 94 -0.07 16.40 -12.67
CA LEU A 94 -0.12 15.16 -11.91
C LEU A 94 -1.40 15.03 -11.09
N GLN A 95 -1.89 16.13 -10.49
CA GLN A 95 -3.13 16.11 -9.75
C GLN A 95 -4.34 15.88 -10.67
N THR A 96 -4.37 16.52 -11.84
CA THR A 96 -5.42 16.32 -12.83
C THR A 96 -5.44 14.88 -13.35
N GLU A 97 -4.28 14.30 -13.64
CA GLU A 97 -4.16 12.91 -14.11
C GLU A 97 -4.63 11.91 -13.04
N LYS A 98 -4.30 12.17 -11.77
CA LYS A 98 -4.80 11.35 -10.63
C LYS A 98 -6.33 11.37 -10.54
N GLU A 99 -6.94 12.54 -10.69
CA GLU A 99 -8.40 12.67 -10.64
C GLU A 99 -9.07 11.98 -11.85
N GLN A 100 -8.50 12.14 -13.04
CA GLN A 100 -8.96 11.44 -14.24
C GLN A 100 -8.87 9.92 -14.06
N LYS A 101 -7.75 9.40 -13.57
CA LYS A 101 -7.57 7.96 -13.35
C LYS A 101 -8.57 7.41 -12.33
N LYS A 102 -8.84 8.16 -11.25
CA LYS A 102 -9.85 7.78 -10.26
C LYS A 102 -11.24 7.69 -10.88
N THR A 103 -11.65 8.69 -11.66
CA THR A 103 -12.98 8.69 -12.30
C THR A 103 -13.13 7.58 -13.34
N ILE A 104 -12.06 7.24 -14.08
CA ILE A 104 -12.07 6.09 -15.00
C ILE A 104 -12.27 4.78 -14.22
N LEU A 105 -11.53 4.60 -13.12
CA LEU A 105 -11.62 3.38 -12.30
C LEU A 105 -13.03 3.21 -11.70
N GLU A 106 -13.65 4.29 -11.22
CA GLU A 106 -15.03 4.30 -10.71
C GLU A 106 -16.03 3.93 -11.82
N ARG A 107 -15.88 4.48 -13.03
CA ARG A 107 -16.73 4.12 -14.18
C ARG A 107 -16.57 2.66 -14.60
N GLU A 108 -15.35 2.13 -14.61
CA GLU A 108 -15.10 0.73 -14.92
C GLU A 108 -15.73 -0.21 -13.88
N ALA A 109 -15.67 0.14 -12.60
CA ALA A 109 -16.31 -0.62 -11.52
C ALA A 109 -17.84 -0.61 -11.66
N GLU A 110 -18.44 0.56 -11.91
CA GLU A 110 -19.88 0.69 -12.12
C GLU A 110 -20.33 -0.09 -13.35
N GLN A 111 -19.58 -0.01 -14.46
CA GLN A 111 -19.88 -0.76 -15.68
C GLN A 111 -19.82 -2.27 -15.43
N LYS A 112 -18.82 -2.77 -14.70
CA LYS A 112 -18.74 -4.20 -14.34
C LYS A 112 -19.96 -4.63 -13.52
N LYS A 113 -20.39 -3.82 -12.55
CA LYS A 113 -21.57 -4.10 -11.74
C LYS A 113 -22.84 -4.19 -12.59
N ILE A 114 -23.07 -3.21 -13.46
CA ILE A 114 -24.21 -3.21 -14.40
C ILE A 114 -24.18 -4.45 -15.30
N THR A 115 -23.00 -4.82 -15.80
CA THR A 115 -22.85 -5.95 -16.71
C THR A 115 -23.17 -7.27 -16.00
N PHE A 116 -22.67 -7.43 -14.76
CA PHE A 116 -22.97 -8.58 -13.91
C PHE A 116 -24.47 -8.70 -13.58
N GLU A 117 -25.11 -7.59 -13.20
CA GLU A 117 -26.55 -7.56 -12.93
C GLU A 117 -27.37 -7.96 -14.16
N ARG A 118 -26.98 -7.48 -15.35
CA ARG A 118 -27.63 -7.81 -16.62
C ARG A 118 -27.46 -9.29 -16.99
N GLU A 119 -26.29 -9.88 -16.74
CA GLU A 119 -26.05 -11.31 -16.95
C GLU A 119 -26.91 -12.16 -16.03
N LYS A 120 -27.00 -11.81 -14.73
CA LYS A 120 -27.87 -12.49 -13.76
C LYS A 120 -29.34 -12.42 -14.20
N GLU A 121 -29.80 -11.27 -14.67
CA GLU A 121 -31.17 -11.10 -15.16
C GLU A 121 -31.44 -11.95 -16.42
N GLN A 122 -30.49 -11.99 -17.37
CA GLN A 122 -30.59 -12.85 -18.56
C GLN A 122 -30.66 -14.33 -18.20
N GLU A 123 -29.84 -14.78 -17.25
CA GLU A 123 -29.85 -16.17 -16.77
C GLU A 123 -31.17 -16.51 -16.09
N TYR A 124 -31.69 -15.62 -15.24
CA TYR A 124 -32.99 -15.78 -14.60
C TYR A 124 -34.14 -15.89 -15.62
N ASP A 125 -34.12 -15.06 -16.67
CA ASP A 125 -35.11 -15.12 -17.74
C ASP A 125 -35.04 -16.44 -18.54
N LEU A 126 -33.83 -16.96 -18.78
CA LEU A 126 -33.64 -18.28 -19.40
C LEU A 126 -34.18 -19.40 -18.52
N LEU A 127 -33.88 -19.39 -17.22
CA LEU A 127 -34.40 -20.36 -16.25
C LEU A 127 -35.93 -20.32 -16.17
N LYS A 128 -36.52 -19.13 -16.17
CA LYS A 128 -37.98 -18.95 -16.16
C LYS A 128 -38.62 -19.57 -17.41
N LYS A 129 -38.08 -19.31 -18.60
CA LYS A 129 -38.55 -19.91 -19.87
C LYS A 129 -38.41 -21.44 -19.85
N LEU A 130 -37.30 -21.96 -19.34
CA LEU A 130 -37.08 -23.39 -19.22
C LEU A 130 -38.09 -24.05 -18.28
N GLY A 131 -38.35 -23.43 -17.12
CA GLY A 131 -39.36 -23.87 -16.16
C GLY A 131 -40.77 -23.90 -16.75
N GLU A 132 -41.16 -22.88 -17.51
CA GLU A 132 -42.45 -22.88 -18.21
C GLU A 132 -42.55 -23.99 -19.27
N ASN A 133 -41.48 -24.23 -20.02
CA ASN A 133 -41.45 -25.31 -21.02
C ASN A 133 -41.55 -26.68 -20.35
N LEU A 134 -40.79 -26.92 -19.27
CA LEU A 134 -40.88 -28.15 -18.48
C LEU A 134 -42.30 -28.37 -17.94
N LYS A 135 -42.91 -27.33 -17.37
CA LYS A 135 -44.29 -27.38 -16.88
C LYS A 135 -45.26 -27.79 -17.99
N LYS A 136 -45.15 -27.20 -19.18
CA LYS A 136 -45.97 -27.58 -20.34
C LYS A 136 -45.76 -29.03 -20.76
N THR A 137 -44.51 -29.51 -20.74
CA THR A 137 -44.17 -30.89 -21.13
C THR A 137 -44.62 -31.94 -20.13
N LEU A 138 -44.69 -31.61 -18.84
CA LEU A 138 -44.93 -32.58 -17.77
C LEU A 138 -46.38 -32.62 -17.27
N ILE A 139 -47.17 -31.56 -17.44
CA ILE A 139 -48.59 -31.54 -17.08
C ILE A 139 -49.34 -32.67 -17.81
N GLY A 140 -50.03 -33.54 -17.04
CA GLY A 140 -50.86 -34.62 -17.56
C GLY A 140 -50.10 -35.90 -17.96
N THR A 141 -48.77 -35.93 -17.81
CA THR A 141 -47.99 -37.16 -18.03
C THR A 141 -48.09 -38.09 -16.81
N LYS A 142 -48.28 -39.40 -17.03
CA LYS A 142 -48.27 -40.38 -15.94
C LYS A 142 -46.90 -40.37 -15.25
N ASP A 143 -46.91 -40.49 -13.92
CA ASP A 143 -45.80 -40.22 -13.00
C ASP A 143 -44.43 -40.77 -13.47
N ASP A 144 -44.38 -41.98 -14.01
CA ASP A 144 -43.13 -42.62 -14.46
C ASP A 144 -42.47 -41.92 -15.66
N ASP A 145 -43.27 -41.41 -16.58
CA ASP A 145 -42.79 -40.94 -17.88
C ASP A 145 -42.25 -39.51 -17.77
N GLY A 146 -42.85 -38.70 -16.90
CA GLY A 146 -42.35 -37.39 -16.50
C GLY A 146 -41.03 -37.49 -15.73
N ARG A 147 -40.96 -38.38 -14.73
CA ARG A 147 -39.74 -38.63 -13.93
C ARG A 147 -38.56 -39.06 -14.81
N LYS A 148 -38.79 -40.01 -15.72
CA LYS A 148 -37.75 -40.55 -16.61
C LYS A 148 -37.20 -39.50 -17.58
N ARG A 149 -38.04 -38.57 -18.05
CA ARG A 149 -37.62 -37.46 -18.91
C ARG A 149 -36.79 -36.41 -18.16
N VAL A 150 -37.17 -36.03 -16.94
CA VAL A 150 -36.42 -35.06 -16.11
C VAL A 150 -35.03 -35.59 -15.72
N ILE A 151 -34.93 -36.88 -15.39
CA ILE A 151 -33.63 -37.52 -15.12
C ILE A 151 -32.77 -37.54 -16.40
N LYS A 152 -33.36 -37.86 -17.55
CA LYS A 152 -32.63 -37.93 -18.83
C LYS A 152 -32.20 -36.56 -19.36
N SER A 153 -32.88 -35.48 -18.98
CA SER A 153 -32.56 -34.13 -19.46
C SER A 153 -31.41 -33.44 -18.70
N GLY A 154 -30.80 -34.08 -17.69
CA GLY A 154 -29.68 -33.50 -16.93
C GLY A 154 -30.08 -32.30 -16.07
N VAL A 155 -31.38 -32.00 -15.93
CA VAL A 155 -31.88 -30.83 -15.19
C VAL A 155 -31.52 -30.90 -13.71
N ILE A 156 -31.43 -32.11 -13.15
CA ILE A 156 -30.98 -32.34 -11.77
C ILE A 156 -29.52 -31.91 -11.57
N GLU A 157 -28.67 -32.05 -12.59
CA GLU A 157 -27.25 -31.66 -12.52
C GLU A 157 -27.07 -30.14 -12.54
N GLY A 158 -28.01 -29.39 -13.13
CA GLY A 158 -28.04 -27.93 -13.11
C GLY A 158 -28.47 -27.32 -11.76
N PHE A 159 -29.18 -28.06 -10.91
CA PHE A 159 -29.55 -27.62 -9.56
C PHE A 159 -28.44 -27.83 -8.52
N ASN A 160 -27.33 -28.47 -8.89
CA ASN A 160 -26.19 -28.72 -8.00
C ASN A 160 -25.25 -27.51 -7.84
N ASN A 161 -25.56 -26.38 -8.48
CA ASN A 161 -24.90 -25.10 -8.20
C ASN A 161 -25.94 -24.11 -7.68
N VAL A 162 -25.55 -23.39 -6.63
CA VAL A 162 -26.04 -22.09 -6.14
C VAL A 162 -26.45 -22.16 -4.66
N ASP A 163 -25.66 -21.51 -3.80
CA ASP A 163 -25.90 -21.33 -2.37
C ASP A 163 -27.29 -20.75 -2.05
N GLU A 164 -27.84 -19.94 -2.97
CA GLU A 164 -29.21 -19.40 -2.90
C GLU A 164 -30.29 -20.48 -3.05
N VAL A 165 -30.05 -21.54 -3.84
CA VAL A 165 -30.95 -22.70 -3.97
C VAL A 165 -30.87 -23.59 -2.73
N SER A 166 -29.67 -23.78 -2.16
CA SER A 166 -29.46 -24.53 -0.91
C SER A 166 -30.20 -23.89 0.27
N LEU A 167 -30.13 -22.56 0.40
CA LEU A 167 -30.88 -21.80 1.41
C LEU A 167 -32.40 -21.92 1.22
N LEU A 168 -32.91 -21.80 -0.01
CA LEU A 168 -34.33 -21.98 -0.31
C LEU A 168 -34.82 -23.42 -0.08
N LEU A 169 -33.97 -24.42 -0.31
CA LEU A 169 -34.29 -25.83 -0.04
C LEU A 169 -34.39 -26.09 1.46
N ALA A 170 -33.55 -25.47 2.28
CA ALA A 170 -33.62 -25.60 3.74
C ALA A 170 -34.98 -25.15 4.31
N GLU A 171 -35.59 -24.08 3.77
CA GLU A 171 -36.95 -23.65 4.14
C GLU A 171 -38.03 -24.69 3.83
N LYS A 172 -37.79 -25.60 2.89
CA LYS A 172 -38.78 -26.62 2.46
C LYS A 172 -38.73 -27.90 3.29
N LYS A 173 -37.98 -27.93 4.39
CA LYS A 173 -37.76 -29.13 5.23
C LYS A 173 -37.27 -30.30 4.37
N PRO A 174 -36.06 -30.21 3.79
CA PRO A 174 -35.58 -31.16 2.79
C PRO A 174 -35.17 -32.50 3.41
N PHE A 175 -34.75 -32.49 4.68
CA PHE A 175 -34.16 -33.65 5.37
C PHE A 175 -35.06 -34.89 5.40
N PRO A 176 -36.35 -34.86 5.77
CA PRO A 176 -37.17 -36.08 5.81
C PRO A 176 -37.21 -36.84 4.47
N GLY A 177 -37.26 -36.11 3.35
CA GLY A 177 -37.26 -36.69 2.01
C GLY A 177 -35.90 -37.30 1.64
N LEU A 178 -34.82 -36.55 1.88
CA LEU A 178 -33.46 -36.97 1.58
C LEU A 178 -33.02 -38.16 2.46
N ILE A 179 -33.32 -38.10 3.75
CA ILE A 179 -33.03 -39.17 4.71
C ILE A 179 -33.72 -40.49 4.32
N ARG A 180 -34.93 -40.44 3.75
CA ARG A 180 -35.60 -41.64 3.24
C ARG A 180 -34.88 -42.25 2.03
N LEU A 181 -34.23 -41.44 1.20
CA LEU A 181 -33.49 -41.92 0.03
C LEU A 181 -32.19 -42.65 0.40
N LEU A 182 -31.67 -42.49 1.62
CA LEU A 182 -30.48 -43.20 2.09
C LEU A 182 -30.67 -44.73 2.17
N LYS A 183 -31.93 -45.20 2.23
CA LYS A 183 -32.29 -46.63 2.21
C LYS A 183 -32.60 -47.16 0.81
N HIS A 184 -32.37 -46.37 -0.24
CA HIS A 184 -32.66 -46.79 -1.60
C HIS A 184 -31.70 -47.90 -2.06
N ALA A 185 -32.16 -48.79 -2.94
CA ALA A 185 -31.38 -49.91 -3.47
C ALA A 185 -30.34 -49.45 -4.52
N ASP A 186 -30.65 -48.41 -5.28
CA ASP A 186 -29.70 -47.77 -6.19
C ASP A 186 -28.74 -46.86 -5.42
N ILE A 187 -27.46 -47.25 -5.38
CA ILE A 187 -26.41 -46.53 -4.66
C ILE A 187 -26.13 -45.14 -5.25
N LEU A 188 -26.42 -44.89 -6.53
CA LEU A 188 -26.28 -43.56 -7.11
C LEU A 188 -27.35 -42.60 -6.57
N ILE A 189 -28.54 -43.10 -6.25
CA ILE A 189 -29.58 -42.31 -5.60
C ILE A 189 -29.18 -42.02 -4.15
N VAL A 190 -28.63 -43.02 -3.45
CA VAL A 190 -28.09 -42.85 -2.09
C VAL A 190 -26.98 -41.79 -2.11
N LYS A 191 -26.00 -41.91 -3.01
CA LYS A 191 -24.91 -40.93 -3.18
C LYS A 191 -25.44 -39.51 -3.37
N ARG A 192 -26.32 -39.30 -4.36
CA ARG A 192 -26.92 -37.99 -4.62
C ARG A 192 -27.67 -37.43 -3.41
N ALA A 193 -28.37 -38.28 -2.66
CA ALA A 193 -29.07 -37.86 -1.45
C ALA A 193 -28.08 -37.44 -0.35
N THR A 194 -27.02 -38.23 -0.11
CA THR A 194 -25.97 -37.90 0.85
C THR A 194 -25.25 -36.61 0.48
N ASP A 195 -24.85 -36.45 -0.78
CA ASP A 195 -24.20 -35.23 -1.30
C ASP A 195 -25.10 -34.01 -1.13
N SER A 196 -26.42 -34.15 -1.39
CA SER A 196 -27.38 -33.08 -1.16
C SER A 196 -27.48 -32.68 0.31
N ILE A 197 -27.46 -33.65 1.23
CA ILE A 197 -27.48 -33.38 2.68
C ILE A 197 -26.22 -32.61 3.07
N VAL A 198 -25.05 -33.04 2.60
CA VAL A 198 -23.78 -32.36 2.89
C VAL A 198 -23.76 -30.94 2.34
N ASN A 199 -24.23 -30.73 1.11
CA ASN A 199 -24.30 -29.39 0.53
C ASN A 199 -25.22 -28.47 1.33
N ILE A 200 -26.37 -28.95 1.80
CA ILE A 200 -27.27 -28.17 2.66
C ILE A 200 -26.60 -27.86 4.01
N LEU A 201 -25.92 -28.82 4.62
CA LEU A 201 -25.18 -28.61 5.88
C LEU A 201 -24.07 -27.56 5.70
N ASN A 202 -23.35 -27.61 4.59
CA ASN A 202 -22.26 -26.66 4.29
C ASN A 202 -22.76 -25.28 3.82
N SER A 203 -24.04 -25.15 3.44
CA SER A 203 -24.62 -23.87 3.02
C SER A 203 -24.92 -22.91 4.19
N VAL A 204 -24.64 -23.32 5.42
CA VAL A 204 -24.75 -22.46 6.59
C VAL A 204 -23.74 -21.30 6.45
N PRO A 205 -24.18 -20.03 6.55
CA PRO A 205 -23.28 -18.89 6.45
C PRO A 205 -22.11 -18.98 7.44
N ASP A 206 -20.91 -18.55 7.01
CA ASP A 206 -19.67 -18.46 7.81
C ASP A 206 -19.81 -17.65 9.11
N THR A 207 -20.95 -17.01 9.33
CA THR A 207 -21.27 -16.21 10.52
C THR A 207 -21.69 -17.03 11.73
N THR A 208 -21.93 -18.36 11.61
CA THR A 208 -22.16 -19.19 12.80
C THR A 208 -20.84 -19.54 13.49
N PRO A 209 -20.62 -19.17 14.76
CA PRO A 209 -19.42 -19.55 15.49
C PRO A 209 -19.25 -21.08 15.51
N HIS A 210 -18.01 -21.55 15.35
CA HIS A 210 -17.69 -22.98 15.42
C HIS A 210 -17.96 -23.60 16.81
N SER A 211 -18.12 -22.75 17.84
CA SER A 211 -18.51 -23.12 19.19
C SER A 211 -20.00 -23.42 19.34
N ASP A 212 -20.81 -23.09 18.34
CA ASP A 212 -22.27 -23.21 18.41
C ASP A 212 -22.73 -24.48 17.67
N PRO A 213 -23.75 -25.18 18.21
CA PRO A 213 -24.35 -26.33 17.55
C PRO A 213 -24.77 -26.04 16.11
N HIS A 214 -24.75 -27.07 15.26
CA HIS A 214 -25.15 -26.91 13.86
C HIS A 214 -26.63 -26.48 13.74
N PRO A 215 -26.98 -25.44 12.95
CA PRO A 215 -28.37 -24.95 12.85
C PRO A 215 -29.42 -25.98 12.43
N HIS A 216 -28.98 -27.01 11.71
CA HIS A 216 -29.82 -28.11 11.23
C HIS A 216 -29.83 -29.35 12.11
N PHE A 217 -29.12 -29.35 13.25
CA PHE A 217 -29.01 -30.52 14.13
C PHE A 217 -30.39 -31.05 14.56
N GLU A 218 -31.24 -30.18 15.12
CA GLU A 218 -32.57 -30.58 15.61
C GLU A 218 -33.46 -31.12 14.48
N THR A 219 -33.50 -30.46 13.32
CA THR A 219 -34.34 -30.90 12.19
C THR A 219 -33.91 -32.26 11.63
N ILE A 220 -32.62 -32.56 11.64
CA ILE A 220 -32.10 -33.86 11.24
C ILE A 220 -32.43 -34.91 12.31
N GLN A 221 -32.31 -34.57 13.58
CA GLN A 221 -32.67 -35.45 14.68
C GLN A 221 -34.17 -35.83 14.65
N GLU A 222 -35.06 -34.87 14.37
CA GLU A 222 -36.52 -35.08 14.27
C GLU A 222 -36.92 -36.13 13.22
N CYS A 223 -36.14 -36.28 12.15
CA CYS A 223 -36.41 -37.25 11.09
C CYS A 223 -35.59 -38.55 11.21
N ASP A 224 -34.98 -38.77 12.39
CA ASP A 224 -34.11 -39.91 12.67
C ASP A 224 -32.91 -39.95 11.69
N GLY A 225 -32.46 -38.77 11.27
CA GLY A 225 -31.45 -38.62 10.22
C GLY A 225 -30.07 -39.09 10.67
N VAL A 226 -29.69 -38.80 11.92
CA VAL A 226 -28.41 -39.23 12.51
C VAL A 226 -28.24 -40.74 12.41
N ASN A 227 -29.21 -41.50 12.91
CA ASN A 227 -29.15 -42.97 12.89
C ASN A 227 -29.13 -43.51 11.47
N LYS A 228 -29.91 -42.95 10.55
CA LYS A 228 -29.96 -43.42 9.15
C LYS A 228 -28.70 -43.10 8.35
N ILE A 229 -28.03 -41.99 8.63
CA ILE A 229 -26.73 -41.68 8.05
C ILE A 229 -25.67 -42.63 8.63
N PHE A 230 -25.74 -42.94 9.93
CA PHE A 230 -24.86 -43.92 10.56
C PHE A 230 -25.09 -45.35 10.03
N GLU A 231 -26.34 -45.73 9.75
CA GLU A 231 -26.68 -46.99 9.08
C GLU A 231 -26.07 -47.08 7.66
N LEU A 232 -26.01 -45.96 6.91
CA LEU A 232 -25.38 -45.92 5.59
C LEU A 232 -23.90 -46.31 5.64
N PHE A 233 -23.17 -45.92 6.69
CA PHE A 233 -21.77 -46.31 6.88
C PHE A 233 -21.60 -47.85 6.94
N HIS A 234 -22.60 -48.53 7.49
CA HIS A 234 -22.61 -49.98 7.70
C HIS A 234 -23.15 -50.78 6.52
N ARG A 235 -23.60 -50.12 5.45
CA ARG A 235 -24.09 -50.83 4.26
C ARG A 235 -22.94 -51.53 3.53
N ASP A 236 -23.17 -52.79 3.17
CA ASP A 236 -22.20 -53.59 2.42
C ASP A 236 -22.07 -53.14 0.95
N ASP A 237 -23.16 -52.62 0.39
CA ASP A 237 -23.23 -52.14 -1.00
C ASP A 237 -22.79 -50.68 -1.17
N ALA A 238 -22.49 -49.99 -0.07
CA ALA A 238 -22.03 -48.59 -0.10
C ALA A 238 -20.55 -48.49 -0.46
N SER A 239 -20.23 -47.61 -1.42
CA SER A 239 -18.85 -47.34 -1.82
C SER A 239 -18.06 -46.64 -0.71
N LYS A 240 -16.72 -46.68 -0.77
CA LYS A 240 -15.85 -45.92 0.16
C LYS A 240 -16.26 -44.46 0.23
N ASP A 241 -16.47 -43.83 -0.92
CA ASP A 241 -16.93 -42.45 -1.05
C ASP A 241 -18.27 -42.20 -0.32
N ASN A 242 -19.24 -43.12 -0.42
CA ASN A 242 -20.49 -42.98 0.34
C ASN A 242 -20.28 -43.03 1.86
N LYS A 243 -19.38 -43.90 2.32
CA LYS A 243 -19.07 -44.07 3.74
C LYS A 243 -18.30 -42.87 4.29
N ASP A 244 -17.31 -42.39 3.54
CA ASP A 244 -16.52 -41.22 3.88
C ASP A 244 -17.43 -39.98 4.00
N THR A 245 -18.27 -39.74 2.99
CA THR A 245 -19.23 -38.62 2.99
C THR A 245 -20.25 -38.73 4.12
N ALA A 246 -20.74 -39.94 4.45
CA ALA A 246 -21.66 -40.14 5.58
C ALA A 246 -21.00 -39.78 6.93
N MET A 247 -19.73 -40.17 7.14
CA MET A 247 -19.01 -39.84 8.37
C MET A 247 -18.67 -38.35 8.46
N ILE A 248 -18.31 -37.71 7.35
CA ILE A 248 -18.14 -36.24 7.28
C ILE A 248 -19.46 -35.55 7.63
N CYS A 249 -20.58 -36.02 7.07
CA CYS A 249 -21.91 -35.50 7.37
C CYS A 249 -22.21 -35.57 8.88
N LEU A 250 -21.93 -36.70 9.53
CA LEU A 250 -22.12 -36.85 10.98
C LEU A 250 -21.19 -35.94 11.79
N GLY A 251 -19.93 -35.79 11.37
CA GLY A 251 -19.00 -34.85 11.98
C GLY A 251 -19.50 -33.41 11.94
N ASN A 252 -20.06 -32.98 10.81
CA ASN A 252 -20.64 -31.64 10.65
C ASN A 252 -21.92 -31.46 11.48
N ILE A 253 -22.79 -32.48 11.52
CA ILE A 253 -24.02 -32.47 12.33
C ILE A 253 -23.68 -32.29 13.81
N PHE A 254 -22.72 -33.05 14.33
CA PHE A 254 -22.31 -33.01 15.74
C PHE A 254 -21.30 -31.88 16.06
N ARG A 255 -21.18 -30.87 15.19
CA ARG A 255 -20.37 -29.68 15.49
C ARG A 255 -20.79 -29.08 16.83
N ALA A 256 -19.82 -28.87 17.71
CA ALA A 256 -20.01 -28.34 19.07
C ALA A 256 -21.06 -29.08 19.91
N GLN A 257 -21.34 -30.35 19.59
CA GLN A 257 -22.34 -31.18 20.24
C GLN A 257 -21.72 -32.51 20.67
N GLU A 258 -22.06 -32.99 21.87
CA GLU A 258 -21.61 -34.29 22.34
C GLU A 258 -22.35 -35.44 21.63
N ILE A 259 -21.61 -36.44 21.15
CA ILE A 259 -22.16 -37.72 20.69
C ILE A 259 -22.27 -38.63 21.92
N THR A 260 -23.49 -38.80 22.45
CA THR A 260 -23.71 -39.56 23.69
C THR A 260 -23.52 -41.06 23.50
N ASP A 261 -23.91 -41.61 22.34
CA ASP A 261 -23.68 -43.02 22.00
C ASP A 261 -22.19 -43.28 21.82
N GLU A 262 -21.62 -44.12 22.69
CA GLU A 262 -20.17 -44.35 22.73
C GLU A 262 -19.64 -45.10 21.50
N VAL A 263 -20.44 -45.99 20.94
CA VAL A 263 -20.07 -46.79 19.76
C VAL A 263 -20.04 -45.88 18.53
N MET A 264 -21.12 -45.13 18.32
CA MET A 264 -21.22 -44.16 17.24
C MET A 264 -20.11 -43.10 17.35
N ARG A 265 -19.87 -42.58 18.56
CA ARG A 265 -18.79 -41.61 18.82
C ARG A 265 -17.42 -42.19 18.44
N HIS A 266 -17.13 -43.42 18.86
CA HIS A 266 -15.85 -44.06 18.58
C HIS A 266 -15.64 -44.27 17.08
N GLU A 267 -16.64 -44.79 16.38
CA GLU A 267 -16.54 -45.07 14.94
C GLU A 267 -16.40 -43.79 14.11
N ILE A 268 -17.24 -42.78 14.37
CA ILE A 268 -17.16 -41.48 13.66
C ILE A 268 -15.76 -40.88 13.84
N ILE A 269 -15.29 -40.75 15.08
CA ILE A 269 -13.99 -40.13 15.36
C ILE A 269 -12.85 -40.95 14.77
N SER A 270 -12.91 -42.28 14.85
CA SER A 270 -11.89 -43.16 14.28
C SER A 270 -11.80 -43.01 12.77
N HIS A 271 -12.94 -43.02 12.07
CA HIS A 271 -12.98 -42.89 10.61
C HIS A 271 -12.55 -41.49 10.14
N LEU A 272 -13.03 -40.43 10.79
CA LEU A 272 -12.61 -39.07 10.45
C LEU A 272 -11.10 -38.86 10.66
N LYS A 273 -10.51 -39.47 11.70
CA LYS A 273 -9.05 -39.47 11.89
C LYS A 273 -8.32 -40.20 10.78
N THR A 274 -8.84 -41.30 10.25
CA THR A 274 -8.21 -41.98 9.10
C THR A 274 -8.23 -41.10 7.86
N LEU A 275 -9.32 -40.35 7.62
CA LEU A 275 -9.41 -39.44 6.47
C LEU A 275 -8.41 -38.28 6.54
N ILE A 276 -8.12 -37.76 7.74
CA ILE A 276 -7.13 -36.69 7.92
C ILE A 276 -5.69 -37.18 7.66
N ASN A 277 -5.43 -38.47 7.88
CA ASN A 277 -4.11 -39.07 7.71
C ASN A 277 -3.93 -39.82 6.38
N ASP A 278 -4.97 -39.90 5.55
CA ASP A 278 -4.92 -40.53 4.22
C ASP A 278 -4.18 -39.57 3.28
N SER A 279 -3.03 -39.99 2.78
CA SER A 279 -2.05 -39.14 2.07
C SER A 279 -2.41 -38.78 0.63
N ASP A 280 -3.71 -38.78 0.26
CA ASP A 280 -4.19 -38.45 -1.08
C ASP A 280 -4.77 -37.02 -1.15
N THR A 281 -4.04 -36.05 -0.56
CA THR A 281 -4.20 -34.60 -0.85
C THR A 281 -2.85 -33.95 -1.10
#